data_AF-A0A800EYG7-F1
#
_entry.id   AF-A0A800EYG7-F1
#
_cell.length_a   1.000
_cell.length_b   1.000
_cell.length_c   1.000
_cell.angle_alpha   90.00
_cell.angle_beta   90.00
_cell.angle_gamma   90.00
#
_symmetry.space_group_name_H-M   'P 1'
#
loop_
_entity.id
_entity.type
_entity.pdbx_description
1 polymer ?
#
loop_
_entity_poly.entity_id
_entity_poly.type
_entity_poly.pdbx_seq_one_letter_code
_entity_poly.pdbx_strand_id
1 'polypeptide(L)'
;MGAVAVSLVALERVIPGRILYAQAADFDRQRIGSLRDLEVGVPVAFNYPYEHPNALNNLVKLGVPGGGGIGPDNDVVAFNTICPHMGFPLSGTYKPDHQVMGPCGWHLSTYDLTHHGIVISGHATQGLPQITLEMDGDDIYATGVQALLFGFADNDDDPA
;
A
#
# COMPACT_ATOMS: atom_id res chain seq x y z
N MET A 1 2.87 9.25 23.13
CA MET A 1 4.20 9.88 23.25
C MET A 1 5.22 8.94 22.64
N GLY A 2 5.37 8.95 21.32
CA GLY A 2 6.39 8.17 20.62
C GLY A 2 7.60 9.05 20.35
N ALA A 3 8.78 8.65 20.81
CA ALA A 3 10.02 9.32 20.48
C ALA A 3 10.50 8.81 19.11
N VAL A 4 10.35 9.63 18.07
CA VAL A 4 10.99 9.38 16.77
C VAL A 4 12.46 9.81 16.90
N ALA A 5 13.35 8.83 17.01
CA ALA A 5 14.78 9.08 16.84
C ALA A 5 15.07 9.21 15.35
N VAL A 6 15.00 10.43 14.82
CA VAL A 6 15.45 10.72 13.45
C VAL A 6 16.97 10.60 13.43
N SER A 7 17.49 9.48 12.92
CA SER A 7 18.90 9.40 12.55
C SER A 7 19.13 10.32 11.36
N LEU A 8 19.71 11.49 11.61
CA LEU A 8 20.25 12.37 10.58
C LEU A 8 21.33 11.62 9.80
N VAL A 9 20.96 10.98 8.70
CA VAL A 9 21.95 10.64 7.67
C VAL A 9 22.24 11.91 6.92
N ALA A 10 23.20 12.69 7.42
CA ALA A 10 23.72 13.85 6.72
C ALA A 10 24.46 13.35 5.46
N LEU A 11 23.73 13.25 4.34
CA LEU A 11 24.30 12.94 3.03
C LEU A 11 24.97 14.22 2.47
N GLU A 12 25.89 14.81 3.22
CA GLU A 12 26.65 16.03 2.86
C GLU A 12 27.49 15.88 1.59
N ARG A 13 27.59 14.66 1.04
CA ARG A 13 28.57 14.32 0.00
C ARG A 13 28.05 14.30 -1.43
N VAL A 14 26.78 14.60 -1.70
CA VAL A 14 26.24 14.49 -3.07
C VAL A 14 26.05 15.83 -3.76
N ILE A 15 25.74 16.92 -3.06
CA ILE A 15 25.56 18.25 -3.67
C ILE A 15 26.11 19.35 -2.72
N PRO A 16 27.15 20.10 -3.10
CA PRO A 16 27.65 21.21 -2.29
C PRO A 16 26.55 22.25 -2.05
N GLY A 17 26.26 22.57 -0.78
CA GLY A 17 25.36 23.66 -0.40
C GLY A 17 23.89 23.29 -0.20
N ARG A 18 23.50 22.01 -0.29
CA ARG A 18 22.13 21.57 -0.02
C ARG A 18 22.11 20.49 1.06
N ILE A 19 21.65 20.85 2.25
CA ILE A 19 21.32 19.87 3.30
C ILE A 19 20.04 19.17 2.85
N LEU A 20 20.15 17.89 2.51
CA LEU A 20 19.00 17.02 2.31
C LEU A 20 18.60 16.46 3.67
N TYR A 21 17.48 16.91 4.21
CA TYR A 21 16.87 16.29 5.37
C TYR A 21 16.13 15.03 4.90
N ALA A 22 16.32 13.91 5.59
CA ALA A 22 15.41 12.78 5.45
C ALA A 22 14.05 13.23 5.98
N GLN A 23 13.05 13.30 5.11
CA GLN A 23 11.66 13.51 5.51
C GLN A 23 11.08 12.14 5.90
N ALA A 24 10.58 12.03 7.13
CA ALA A 24 9.72 10.94 7.53
C ALA A 24 8.27 11.38 7.30
N ALA A 25 7.47 10.50 6.71
CA ALA A 25 6.02 10.66 6.69
C ALA A 25 5.47 10.00 7.96
N ASP A 26 4.58 10.68 8.66
CA ASP A 26 3.96 10.19 9.89
C ASP A 26 2.52 9.78 9.62
N PHE A 27 2.25 8.49 9.54
CA PHE A 27 0.89 8.01 9.31
C PHE A 27 0.21 7.57 10.61
N ASP A 28 -1.05 7.97 10.77
CA ASP A 28 -1.87 7.51 11.88
C ASP A 28 -2.13 6.00 11.81
N ARG A 29 -2.13 5.34 12.97
CA ARG A 29 -2.48 3.93 13.09
C ARG A 29 -3.99 3.78 13.07
N GLN A 30 -4.53 3.20 12.00
CA GLN A 30 -5.97 3.03 11.81
C GLN A 30 -6.37 1.55 11.87
N ARG A 31 -7.38 1.21 12.68
CA ARG A 31 -7.97 -0.14 12.68
C ARG A 31 -8.80 -0.35 11.43
N ILE A 32 -8.51 -1.38 10.64
CA ILE A 32 -9.17 -1.63 9.34
C ILE A 32 -9.96 -2.94 9.27
N GLY A 33 -9.80 -3.83 10.25
CA GLY A 33 -10.51 -5.10 10.27
C GLY A 33 -10.01 -6.05 11.35
N SER A 34 -10.40 -7.32 11.22
CA SER A 34 -9.90 -8.42 12.05
C SER A 34 -9.52 -9.62 11.20
N LEU A 35 -8.59 -10.45 11.67
CA LEU A 35 -8.12 -11.62 10.93
C LEU A 35 -9.23 -12.67 10.77
N ARG A 36 -10.04 -12.89 11.82
CA ARG A 36 -11.11 -13.89 11.79
C ARG A 36 -12.21 -13.59 10.77
N ASP A 37 -12.39 -12.32 10.40
CA ASP A 37 -13.43 -11.88 9.46
C ASP A 37 -12.96 -11.97 8.00
N LEU A 38 -11.68 -12.30 7.75
CA LEU A 38 -11.14 -12.42 6.39
C LEU A 38 -11.40 -13.78 5.78
N GLU A 39 -12.09 -13.77 4.64
CA GLU A 39 -12.20 -14.92 3.75
C GLU A 39 -11.04 -14.92 2.74
N VAL A 40 -10.49 -16.10 2.44
CA VAL A 40 -9.40 -16.24 1.46
C VAL A 40 -9.89 -15.81 0.08
N GLY A 41 -9.14 -14.91 -0.56
CA GLY A 41 -9.41 -14.43 -1.90
C GLY A 41 -10.52 -13.38 -2.01
N VAL A 42 -11.15 -12.98 -0.91
CA VAL A 42 -12.22 -11.98 -0.88
C VAL A 42 -11.68 -10.64 -0.39
N PRO A 43 -11.59 -9.61 -1.24
CA PRO A 43 -11.11 -8.29 -0.82
C PRO A 43 -12.10 -7.56 0.08
N VAL A 44 -11.59 -6.90 1.12
CA VAL A 44 -12.34 -5.98 1.98
C VAL A 44 -11.84 -4.55 1.73
N ALA A 45 -12.75 -3.65 1.36
CA ALA A 45 -12.40 -2.28 1.03
C ALA A 45 -12.28 -1.40 2.28
N PHE A 46 -11.32 -0.47 2.28
CA PHE A 46 -11.15 0.56 3.32
C PHE A 46 -10.40 1.77 2.76
N ASN A 47 -10.55 2.95 3.38
CA ASN A 47 -9.76 4.14 3.05
C ASN A 47 -8.58 4.29 4.01
N TYR A 48 -7.43 4.68 3.48
CA TYR A 48 -6.21 5.01 4.23
C TYR A 48 -5.19 5.70 3.31
N PRO A 49 -4.47 6.75 3.75
CA PRO A 49 -4.38 7.27 5.12
C PRO A 49 -5.49 8.28 5.50
N TYR A 50 -6.32 8.68 4.55
CA TYR A 50 -7.41 9.64 4.73
C TYR A 50 -8.64 9.23 3.89
N GLU A 51 -9.76 9.92 4.10
CA GLU A 51 -11.01 9.70 3.36
C GLU A 51 -10.97 10.40 1.99
N HIS A 52 -10.48 9.69 0.97
CA HIS A 52 -10.45 10.20 -0.39
C HIS A 52 -10.60 9.06 -1.42
N PRO A 53 -11.28 9.26 -2.58
CA PRO A 53 -11.44 8.21 -3.59
C PRO A 53 -10.14 7.55 -4.06
N ASN A 54 -9.06 8.34 -4.18
CA ASN A 54 -7.75 7.82 -4.56
C ASN A 54 -6.99 7.09 -3.44
N ALA A 55 -7.47 7.17 -2.19
CA ALA A 55 -6.94 6.48 -1.03
C ALA A 55 -7.74 5.20 -0.70
N LEU A 56 -8.56 4.71 -1.65
CA LEU A 56 -9.30 3.46 -1.52
C LEU A 56 -8.38 2.24 -1.69
N ASN A 57 -8.40 1.35 -0.72
CA ASN A 57 -7.54 0.18 -0.64
C ASN A 57 -8.36 -1.11 -0.48
N ASN A 58 -7.74 -2.24 -0.79
CA ASN A 58 -8.26 -3.58 -0.51
C ASN A 58 -7.34 -4.28 0.49
N LEU A 59 -7.91 -4.79 1.58
CA LEU A 59 -7.33 -5.79 2.47
C LEU A 59 -7.67 -7.18 1.92
N VAL A 60 -6.69 -8.05 1.74
CA VAL A 60 -6.86 -9.35 1.08
C VAL A 60 -6.10 -10.41 1.87
N LYS A 61 -6.80 -11.50 2.19
CA LYS A 61 -6.14 -12.76 2.59
C LYS A 61 -5.85 -13.58 1.33
N LEU A 62 -4.58 -13.70 0.96
CA LEU A 62 -4.15 -14.32 -0.29
C LEU A 62 -4.29 -15.85 -0.29
N GLY A 63 -4.18 -16.50 0.88
CA GLY A 63 -4.09 -17.96 1.00
C GLY A 63 -2.70 -18.52 0.68
N VAL A 64 -1.75 -17.65 0.33
CA VAL A 64 -0.32 -17.96 0.14
C VAL A 64 0.51 -16.81 0.72
N PRO A 65 1.74 -17.07 1.19
CA PRO A 65 2.60 -16.02 1.71
C PRO A 65 2.82 -14.90 0.68
N GLY A 66 2.68 -13.65 1.11
CA GLY A 66 2.92 -12.46 0.29
C GLY A 66 3.99 -11.56 0.88
N GLY A 67 4.70 -10.83 0.03
CA GLY A 67 5.64 -9.79 0.45
C GLY A 67 4.93 -8.73 1.29
N GLY A 68 5.43 -8.48 2.51
CA GLY A 68 4.78 -7.57 3.47
C GLY A 68 3.49 -8.13 4.10
N GLY A 69 3.20 -9.41 3.90
CA GLY A 69 2.04 -10.07 4.50
C GLY A 69 2.19 -10.27 6.00
N ILE A 70 1.09 -10.11 6.74
CA ILE A 70 1.00 -10.30 8.18
C ILE A 70 0.18 -11.55 8.52
N GLY A 71 0.08 -11.87 9.81
CA GLY A 71 -0.66 -13.03 10.32
C GLY A 71 0.17 -14.32 10.31
N PRO A 72 -0.39 -15.42 10.85
CA PRO A 72 0.34 -16.68 11.03
C PRO A 72 0.94 -17.25 9.74
N ASP A 73 0.24 -17.05 8.62
CA ASP A 73 0.62 -17.58 7.30
C ASP A 73 1.35 -16.54 6.43
N ASN A 74 1.53 -15.30 6.92
CA ASN A 74 2.05 -14.16 6.17
C ASN A 74 1.29 -13.90 4.86
N ASP A 75 -0.02 -14.14 4.84
CA ASP A 75 -0.85 -14.10 3.63
C ASP A 75 -1.84 -12.93 3.60
N VAL A 76 -1.88 -12.09 4.64
CA VAL A 76 -2.75 -10.93 4.70
C VAL A 76 -1.99 -9.69 4.23
N VAL A 77 -2.41 -9.13 3.11
CA VAL A 77 -1.80 -7.94 2.47
C VAL A 77 -2.85 -6.87 2.23
N ALA A 78 -2.42 -5.62 2.05
CA ALA A 78 -3.31 -4.56 1.60
C ALA A 78 -2.68 -3.69 0.54
N PHE A 79 -3.44 -3.34 -0.49
CA PHE A 79 -2.99 -2.55 -1.63
C PHE A 79 -4.00 -1.49 -2.02
N ASN A 80 -3.49 -0.35 -2.48
CA ASN A 80 -4.31 0.70 -3.09
C ASN A 80 -4.98 0.19 -4.36
N THR A 81 -6.20 0.65 -4.59
CA THR A 81 -7.02 0.22 -5.73
C THR A 81 -7.03 1.22 -6.87
N ILE A 82 -6.08 2.16 -6.91
CA ILE A 82 -5.92 3.09 -8.02
C ILE A 82 -4.67 2.74 -8.81
N CYS A 83 -4.82 2.62 -10.12
CA CYS A 83 -3.70 2.34 -11.01
C CYS A 83 -2.71 3.52 -10.99
N PRO A 84 -1.45 3.33 -10.57
CA PRO A 84 -0.46 4.40 -10.46
C PRO A 84 -0.01 4.98 -11.80
N HIS A 85 -0.43 4.40 -12.93
CA HIS A 85 -0.14 4.95 -14.26
C HIS A 85 -0.91 6.25 -14.51
N MET A 86 -2.24 6.18 -14.55
CA MET A 86 -3.11 7.31 -14.90
C MET A 86 -4.41 7.38 -14.08
N GLY A 87 -4.51 6.61 -12.98
CA GLY A 87 -5.61 6.77 -12.03
C GLY A 87 -6.86 5.92 -12.27
N PHE A 88 -6.80 4.91 -13.14
CA PHE A 88 -7.96 4.02 -13.33
C PHE A 88 -8.27 3.22 -12.04
N PRO A 89 -9.54 3.17 -11.58
CA PRO A 89 -9.93 2.33 -10.45
C PRO A 89 -9.81 0.83 -10.77
N LEU A 90 -9.07 0.10 -9.95
CA LEU A 90 -8.82 -1.34 -10.04
C LEU A 90 -9.75 -2.16 -9.13
N SER A 91 -10.61 -1.51 -8.32
CA SER A 91 -11.58 -2.21 -7.46
C SER A 91 -12.41 -3.20 -8.27
N GLY A 92 -12.54 -4.44 -7.78
CA GLY A 92 -13.25 -5.52 -8.48
C GLY A 92 -12.46 -6.22 -9.59
N THR A 93 -11.21 -5.85 -9.85
CA THR A 93 -10.37 -6.52 -10.86
C THR A 93 -9.49 -7.64 -10.31
N TYR A 94 -9.44 -7.83 -8.98
CA TYR A 94 -8.64 -8.86 -8.34
C TYR A 94 -8.97 -10.28 -8.84
N LYS A 95 -7.93 -11.07 -9.11
CA LYS A 95 -7.99 -12.46 -9.58
C LYS A 95 -7.40 -13.38 -8.51
N PRO A 96 -8.23 -13.97 -7.63
CA PRO A 96 -7.74 -14.74 -6.48
C PRO A 96 -6.92 -15.97 -6.89
N ASP A 97 -7.28 -16.65 -7.98
CA ASP A 97 -6.55 -17.83 -8.49
C ASP A 97 -5.10 -17.53 -8.92
N HIS A 98 -4.77 -16.24 -9.10
CA HIS A 98 -3.45 -15.79 -9.53
C HIS A 98 -2.81 -14.79 -8.56
N GLN A 99 -3.54 -14.37 -7.52
CA GLN A 99 -3.13 -13.30 -6.60
C GLN A 99 -2.73 -12.01 -7.35
N VAL A 100 -3.45 -11.69 -8.43
CA VAL A 100 -3.15 -10.53 -9.30
C VAL A 100 -4.25 -9.49 -9.23
N MET A 101 -3.87 -8.21 -9.21
CA MET A 101 -4.78 -7.08 -9.45
C MET A 101 -4.69 -6.64 -10.91
N GLY A 102 -5.85 -6.40 -11.52
CA GLY A 102 -5.98 -6.08 -12.93
C GLY A 102 -6.39 -7.28 -13.79
N PRO A 103 -6.23 -7.20 -15.12
CA PRO A 103 -5.66 -6.08 -15.86
C PRO A 103 -6.46 -4.78 -15.70
N CYS A 104 -5.74 -3.67 -15.62
CA CYS A 104 -6.29 -2.32 -15.62
C CYS A 104 -7.14 -2.07 -16.88
N GLY A 105 -8.34 -1.52 -16.72
CA GLY A 105 -9.30 -1.34 -17.81
C GLY A 105 -8.91 -0.33 -18.88
N TRP A 106 -7.91 0.53 -18.64
CA TRP A 106 -7.42 1.48 -19.67
C TRP A 106 -6.23 0.96 -20.46
N HIS A 107 -5.17 0.52 -19.77
CA HIS A 107 -3.88 0.20 -20.42
C HIS A 107 -3.30 -1.14 -19.97
N LEU A 108 -4.15 -2.03 -19.45
CA LEU A 108 -3.84 -3.43 -19.17
C LEU A 108 -2.72 -3.70 -18.15
N SER A 109 -2.31 -2.69 -17.36
CA SER A 109 -1.38 -2.90 -16.26
C SER A 109 -1.88 -3.98 -15.29
N THR A 110 -1.00 -4.89 -14.89
CA THR A 110 -1.26 -6.02 -13.98
C THR A 110 -0.20 -6.05 -12.88
N TYR A 111 -0.61 -6.40 -11.67
CA TYR A 111 0.23 -6.33 -10.47
C TYR A 111 0.17 -7.63 -9.68
N ASP A 112 1.33 -8.13 -9.23
CA ASP A 112 1.44 -9.34 -8.41
C ASP A 112 1.39 -8.99 -6.92
N LEU A 113 0.36 -9.45 -6.21
CA LEU A 113 0.14 -9.11 -4.80
C LEU A 113 0.99 -9.97 -3.87
N THR A 114 1.56 -11.08 -4.36
CA THR A 114 2.51 -11.90 -3.61
C THR A 114 3.91 -11.29 -3.59
N HIS A 115 4.21 -10.36 -4.50
CA HIS A 115 5.53 -9.72 -4.65
C HIS A 115 5.44 -8.19 -4.58
N HIS A 116 4.93 -7.65 -3.46
CA HIS A 116 4.88 -6.21 -3.18
C HIS A 116 4.19 -5.38 -4.27
N GLY A 117 3.20 -5.95 -4.97
CA GLY A 117 2.45 -5.25 -6.01
C GLY A 117 3.29 -4.92 -7.25
N ILE A 118 4.38 -5.66 -7.50
CA ILE A 118 5.24 -5.42 -8.67
C ILE A 118 4.43 -5.51 -9.97
N VAL A 119 4.79 -4.64 -10.93
CA VAL A 119 4.20 -4.65 -12.27
C VAL A 119 4.62 -5.92 -12.99
N ILE A 120 3.64 -6.76 -13.34
CA ILE A 120 3.85 -7.94 -14.20
C ILE A 120 3.98 -7.49 -15.67
N SER A 121 3.07 -6.63 -16.09
CA SER A 121 3.00 -6.05 -17.44
C SER A 121 2.21 -4.76 -17.37
N GLY A 122 2.53 -3.77 -18.22
CA GLY A 122 1.80 -2.50 -18.32
C GLY A 122 2.69 -1.27 -18.48
N HIS A 123 2.10 -0.10 -18.21
CA HIS A 123 2.76 1.21 -18.34
C HIS A 123 3.06 1.90 -17.02
N ALA A 124 2.60 1.34 -15.89
CA ALA A 124 2.97 1.88 -14.59
C ALA A 124 4.48 1.79 -14.38
N THR A 125 5.09 2.86 -13.89
CA THR A 125 6.54 2.94 -13.60
C THR A 125 6.88 2.64 -12.13
N GLN A 126 5.86 2.29 -11.34
CA GLN A 126 5.97 1.85 -9.96
C GLN A 126 5.02 0.65 -9.73
N GLY A 127 5.30 -0.13 -8.68
CA GLY A 127 4.35 -1.13 -8.19
C GLY A 127 3.06 -0.49 -7.67
N LEU A 128 2.04 -1.31 -7.47
CA LEU A 128 0.81 -0.87 -6.84
C LEU A 128 1.11 -0.48 -5.38
N PRO A 129 0.72 0.73 -4.93
CA PRO A 129 1.04 1.15 -3.57
C PRO A 129 0.54 0.16 -2.52
N GLN A 130 1.44 -0.27 -1.63
CA GLN A 130 1.15 -1.27 -0.60
C GLN A 130 0.91 -0.57 0.74
N ILE A 131 -0.14 -0.96 1.45
CA ILE A 131 -0.39 -0.47 2.80
C ILE A 131 0.39 -1.34 3.78
N THR A 132 1.19 -0.71 4.63
CA THR A 132 1.90 -1.38 5.71
C THR A 132 0.90 -1.74 6.79
N LEU A 133 0.93 -3.01 7.22
CA LEU A 133 0.00 -3.56 8.18
C LEU A 133 0.69 -4.00 9.46
N GLU A 134 -0.05 -3.92 10.56
CA GLU A 134 0.31 -4.51 11.84
C GLU A 134 -0.86 -5.30 12.42
N MET A 135 -0.56 -6.25 13.30
CA MET A 135 -1.57 -6.97 14.09
C MET A 135 -1.43 -6.67 15.57
N ASP A 136 -2.57 -6.51 16.24
CA ASP A 136 -2.67 -6.54 17.69
C ASP A 136 -3.73 -7.56 18.11
N GLY A 137 -3.27 -8.73 18.54
CA GLY A 137 -4.12 -9.89 18.72
C GLY A 137 -4.75 -10.32 17.40
N ASP A 138 -6.05 -10.10 17.27
CA ASP A 138 -6.85 -10.42 16.07
C ASP A 138 -7.17 -9.18 15.22
N ASP A 139 -6.96 -7.98 15.75
CA ASP A 139 -7.22 -6.73 15.02
C ASP A 139 -6.09 -6.42 14.03
N ILE A 140 -6.49 -5.92 12.86
CA ILE A 140 -5.58 -5.51 11.79
C ILE A 140 -5.58 -3.98 11.69
N TYR A 141 -4.38 -3.42 11.61
CA TYR A 141 -4.14 -1.98 11.54
C TYR A 141 -3.35 -1.62 10.28
N ALA A 142 -3.73 -0.51 9.64
CA ALA A 142 -2.90 0.18 8.66
C ALA A 142 -2.00 1.20 9.38
N THR A 143 -0.73 1.23 9.02
CA THR A 143 0.30 2.06 9.70
C THR A 143 1.23 2.82 8.75
N GLY A 144 1.06 2.67 7.45
CA GLY A 144 1.77 3.49 6.49
C GLY A 144 1.51 3.08 5.05
N VAL A 145 2.08 3.83 4.12
CA VAL A 145 1.93 3.60 2.68
C VAL A 145 3.31 3.46 2.03
N GLN A 146 3.49 2.40 1.26
CA GLN A 146 4.67 2.16 0.44
C GLN A 146 4.37 2.57 -1.00
N ALA A 147 5.27 3.35 -1.60
CA ALA A 147 5.07 4.09 -2.86
C ALA A 147 4.02 5.22 -2.75
N LEU A 148 3.97 6.06 -3.78
CA LEU A 148 3.14 7.28 -3.81
C LEU A 148 1.75 6.96 -4.36
N LEU A 149 0.70 7.37 -3.67
CA LEU A 149 -0.66 7.24 -4.16
C LEU A 149 -0.87 8.10 -5.40
N PHE A 150 -1.61 7.59 -6.38
CA PHE A 150 -1.84 8.32 -7.63
C PHE A 150 -2.59 9.63 -7.38
N GLY A 151 -2.07 10.72 -7.98
CA GLY A 151 -2.69 12.05 -7.89
C GLY A 151 -2.22 12.90 -6.71
N PHE A 152 -1.27 12.40 -5.91
CA PHE A 152 -0.68 13.11 -4.77
C PHE A 152 0.81 13.35 -4.97
N ALA A 153 1.33 14.41 -4.35
CA ALA A 153 2.77 14.70 -4.30
C ALA A 153 3.42 14.17 -3.01
N ASP A 154 2.63 14.02 -1.95
CA ASP A 154 2.98 13.46 -0.65
C ASP A 154 1.77 12.67 -0.14
N ASN A 155 1.98 11.54 0.51
CA ASN A 155 0.90 10.74 1.10
C ASN A 155 0.51 11.24 2.50
N ASP A 156 1.35 12.06 3.14
CA ASP A 156 1.11 12.64 4.48
C ASP A 156 0.30 13.96 4.39
N ASP A 157 0.22 14.56 3.20
CA ASP A 157 -0.54 15.80 2.97
C ASP A 157 -1.99 15.44 2.59
N ASP A 158 -2.89 15.44 3.59
CA ASP A 158 -4.32 15.17 3.38
C ASP A 158 -4.90 16.20 2.39
N PRO A 159 -5.42 15.76 1.22
CA PRO A 159 -5.94 16.65 0.18
C PRO A 159 -7.31 17.27 0.49
N ALA A 160 -7.93 16.96 1.62
CA ALA A 160 -9.28 17.40 2.00
C ALA A 160 -9.46 18.92 2.20
#